data_AF-A0A397W784-F1
#
_entry.id   AF-A0A397W784-F1
#
_cell.length_a   1.000
_cell.length_b   1.000
_cell.length_c   1.000
_cell.angle_alpha   90.00
_cell.angle_beta   90.00
_cell.angle_gamma   90.00
#
_symmetry.space_group_name_H-M   'P 1'
#
loop_
_entity.id
_entity.type
_entity.pdbx_description
1 polymer ?
#
loop_
_entity_poly.entity_id
_entity_poly.type
_entity_poly.pdbx_seq_one_letter_code
_entity_poly.pdbx_strand_id
1 'polypeptide(L)'
;MAETSTDQLISTNGEGKKIDPVITHCIFDLDAEVFAKFGITYTLQQWSHAIGIDQYEHFALLINETGINITIDEFQKERYEMNVKKYPFVKLMPGVMRLVTHLKKHRIPMAIASSSFRRSIIAKTSVNRELFKMFDNVTCGDEVKNLKPAPDLFLAAREAIGNPPTNQCLVFEDSIPGVKAAKNANMKVIWVPDPMVAELYPYNNSADEIIFSLNDFDPTKYGLPPFDEESSSA
;
A
#
# COMPACT_ATOMS: atom_id res chain seq x y z
N MET A 1 16.01 28.06 23.35
CA MET A 1 15.42 29.30 22.79
C MET A 1 16.49 29.89 21.88
N ALA A 2 16.37 30.03 20.57
CA ALA A 2 15.23 29.93 19.66
C ALA A 2 15.64 29.27 18.32
N GLU A 3 14.62 28.87 17.55
CA GLU A 3 14.60 28.17 16.26
C GLU A 3 15.01 29.02 15.03
N THR A 4 14.90 28.36 13.86
CA THR A 4 14.83 28.80 12.45
C THR A 4 16.16 28.75 11.67
N SER A 5 16.25 28.24 10.44
CA SER A 5 15.29 27.64 9.49
C SER A 5 16.13 26.81 8.52
N THR A 6 15.81 25.52 8.32
CA THR A 6 16.32 24.77 7.16
C THR A 6 15.35 25.02 6.01
N ASP A 7 15.65 26.04 5.21
CA ASP A 7 14.90 26.34 4.00
C ASP A 7 14.85 25.12 3.07
N GLN A 8 13.63 24.63 2.85
CA GLN A 8 13.32 23.73 1.76
C GLN A 8 13.62 24.48 0.45
N LEU A 9 14.51 23.90 -0.38
CA LEU A 9 14.68 24.31 -1.77
C LEU A 9 13.36 24.03 -2.52
N ILE A 10 12.47 25.02 -2.57
CA ILE A 10 11.26 25.01 -3.38
C ILE A 10 11.67 25.49 -4.79
N SER A 11 11.67 24.59 -5.77
CA SER A 11 11.79 24.98 -7.18
C SER A 11 10.46 25.55 -7.66
N THR A 12 10.46 26.80 -8.12
CA THR A 12 9.34 27.43 -8.83
C THR A 12 9.66 27.56 -10.31
N ASN A 13 8.65 27.52 -11.17
CA ASN A 13 8.82 27.91 -12.56
C ASN A 13 8.82 29.46 -12.67
N GLY A 14 9.11 30.01 -13.85
CA GLY A 14 9.15 31.46 -14.10
C GLY A 14 7.85 32.24 -13.83
N GLU A 15 6.78 31.56 -13.38
CA GLU A 15 5.48 32.14 -13.04
C GLU A 15 5.14 32.04 -11.54
N GLY A 16 6.08 31.58 -10.69
CA GLY A 16 5.89 31.52 -9.24
C GLY A 16 4.95 30.40 -8.76
N LYS A 17 4.60 29.45 -9.63
CA LYS A 17 3.82 28.26 -9.26
C LYS A 17 4.75 27.24 -8.59
N LYS A 18 4.34 26.73 -7.43
CA LYS A 18 5.04 25.64 -6.73
C LYS A 18 5.05 24.42 -7.66
N ILE A 19 6.24 23.97 -8.07
CA ILE A 19 6.36 22.75 -8.87
C ILE A 19 6.26 21.59 -7.88
N ASP A 20 5.21 20.77 -8.00
CA ASP A 20 5.19 19.50 -7.28
C ASP A 20 6.40 18.68 -7.74
N PRO A 21 7.20 18.14 -6.81
CA PRO A 21 8.39 17.38 -7.15
C PRO A 21 8.03 16.20 -8.05
N VAL A 22 8.84 15.99 -9.09
CA VAL A 22 8.72 14.83 -9.98
C VAL A 22 8.88 13.56 -9.14
N ILE A 23 7.89 12.67 -9.20
CA ILE A 23 7.97 11.37 -8.55
C ILE A 23 9.05 10.56 -9.22
N THR A 24 9.93 9.97 -8.42
CA THR A 24 11.02 9.12 -8.91
C THR A 24 10.87 7.67 -8.45
N HIS A 25 9.99 7.36 -7.50
CA HIS A 25 9.85 6.03 -6.88
C HIS A 25 8.40 5.66 -6.56
N CYS A 26 8.03 4.38 -6.70
CA CYS A 26 6.69 3.86 -6.38
C CYS A 26 6.70 2.75 -5.31
N ILE A 27 5.76 2.77 -4.36
CA ILE A 27 5.60 1.76 -3.30
C ILE A 27 4.19 1.15 -3.29
N PHE A 28 4.04 -0.18 -3.22
CA PHE A 28 2.74 -0.89 -3.26
C PHE A 28 2.43 -1.67 -1.97
N ASP A 29 1.17 -1.66 -1.50
CA ASP A 29 0.64 -2.52 -0.43
C ASP A 29 -0.03 -3.81 -0.96
N LEU A 30 -0.09 -4.85 -0.12
CA LEU A 30 -0.61 -6.18 -0.46
C LEU A 30 -1.31 -6.82 0.74
N ASP A 31 -2.61 -6.59 0.95
CA ASP A 31 -3.41 -7.33 1.95
C ASP A 31 -4.83 -7.69 1.44
N ALA A 32 -5.27 -8.93 1.69
CA ALA A 32 -6.67 -9.37 1.51
C ALA A 32 -6.99 -10.53 2.48
N GLU A 33 -8.19 -10.50 3.09
CA GLU A 33 -8.56 -11.24 4.30
C GLU A 33 -9.16 -12.66 4.11
N VAL A 34 -9.29 -13.37 5.26
CA VAL A 34 -9.83 -14.72 5.47
C VAL A 34 -10.76 -14.71 6.68
N PHE A 35 -12.04 -15.11 6.58
CA PHE A 35 -12.84 -15.50 7.75
C PHE A 35 -13.88 -16.64 7.56
N ALA A 36 -13.93 -17.30 6.40
CA ALA A 36 -14.97 -18.32 6.13
C ALA A 36 -14.91 -19.65 6.94
N LYS A 37 -13.86 -19.93 7.75
CA LYS A 37 -13.67 -21.25 8.42
C LYS A 37 -14.28 -21.32 9.82
N PHE A 38 -14.56 -20.21 10.47
CA PHE A 38 -15.09 -20.19 11.84
C PHE A 38 -16.63 -20.19 11.90
N GLY A 39 -17.32 -20.28 10.76
CA GLY A 39 -18.79 -20.24 10.72
C GLY A 39 -19.38 -18.88 11.10
N ILE A 40 -18.56 -17.82 11.16
CA ILE A 40 -18.96 -16.46 11.52
C ILE A 40 -19.17 -15.67 10.24
N THR A 41 -20.41 -15.25 9.99
CA THR A 41 -20.76 -14.24 8.98
C THR A 41 -20.89 -12.89 9.66
N TYR A 42 -20.05 -11.94 9.25
CA TYR A 42 -20.10 -10.57 9.76
C TYR A 42 -21.19 -9.73 9.08
N THR A 43 -21.77 -8.81 9.84
CA THR A 43 -22.57 -7.71 9.30
C THR A 43 -21.66 -6.59 8.76
N LEU A 44 -22.14 -5.79 7.80
CA LEU A 44 -21.46 -4.58 7.31
C LEU A 44 -20.98 -3.65 8.46
N GLN A 45 -21.74 -3.61 9.56
CA GLN A 45 -21.45 -2.82 10.74
C GLN A 45 -20.18 -3.28 11.48
N GLN A 46 -19.96 -4.58 11.57
CA GLN A 46 -18.76 -5.13 12.21
C GLN A 46 -17.54 -5.05 11.30
N TRP A 47 -17.73 -5.15 9.98
CA TRP A 47 -16.70 -4.78 8.99
C TRP A 47 -16.26 -3.32 9.17
N SER A 48 -17.18 -2.41 9.46
CA SER A 48 -16.84 -0.99 9.66
C SER A 48 -15.96 -0.71 10.88
N HIS A 49 -16.01 -1.56 11.93
CA HIS A 49 -15.14 -1.43 13.11
C HIS A 49 -13.72 -1.96 12.88
N ALA A 50 -13.55 -2.87 11.92
CA ALA A 50 -12.26 -3.43 11.51
C ALA A 50 -11.43 -2.46 10.66
N ILE A 51 -12.12 -1.54 9.97
CA ILE A 51 -11.49 -0.69 8.97
C ILE A 51 -10.86 0.53 9.67
N GLY A 52 -9.55 0.71 9.48
CA GLY A 52 -8.83 1.89 9.99
C GLY A 52 -8.07 1.69 11.31
N ILE A 53 -8.12 0.50 11.90
CA ILE A 53 -7.33 0.10 13.07
C ILE A 53 -6.22 -0.88 12.68
N ASP A 54 -5.18 -0.99 13.50
CA ASP A 54 -4.09 -1.93 13.25
C ASP A 54 -4.60 -3.40 13.32
N GLN A 55 -3.92 -4.28 12.60
CA GLN A 55 -4.31 -5.68 12.49
C GLN A 55 -4.34 -6.42 13.84
N TYR A 56 -3.44 -6.11 14.77
CA TYR A 56 -3.46 -6.69 16.12
C TYR A 56 -4.65 -6.17 16.92
N GLU A 57 -4.97 -4.88 16.82
CA GLU A 57 -6.15 -4.29 17.46
C GLU A 57 -7.44 -4.90 16.92
N HIS A 58 -7.52 -5.11 15.60
CA HIS A 58 -8.63 -5.79 14.98
C HIS A 58 -8.78 -7.22 15.50
N PHE A 59 -7.70 -8.01 15.58
CA PHE A 59 -7.79 -9.38 16.12
C PHE A 59 -8.17 -9.41 17.59
N ALA A 60 -7.64 -8.50 18.40
CA ALA A 60 -8.02 -8.39 19.80
C ALA A 60 -9.51 -8.09 19.95
N LEU A 61 -10.04 -7.16 19.15
CA LEU A 61 -11.48 -6.84 19.11
C LEU A 61 -12.31 -8.05 18.68
N LEU A 62 -11.94 -8.73 17.60
CA LEU A 62 -12.65 -9.92 17.09
C LEU A 62 -12.68 -11.04 18.13
N ILE A 63 -11.55 -11.35 18.76
CA ILE A 63 -11.46 -12.39 19.79
C ILE A 63 -12.36 -12.03 20.98
N ASN A 64 -12.34 -10.77 21.40
CA ASN A 64 -13.16 -10.28 22.50
C ASN A 64 -14.67 -10.28 22.16
N GLU A 65 -15.06 -9.83 20.97
CA GLU A 65 -16.47 -9.77 20.54
C GLU A 65 -17.07 -11.16 20.31
N THR A 66 -16.28 -12.10 19.81
CA THR A 66 -16.76 -13.47 19.51
C THR A 66 -16.68 -14.41 20.70
N GLY A 67 -15.93 -14.06 21.75
CA GLY A 67 -15.75 -14.87 22.95
C GLY A 67 -14.97 -16.16 22.72
N ILE A 68 -14.27 -16.29 21.59
CA ILE A 68 -13.45 -17.47 21.29
C ILE A 68 -12.22 -17.51 22.20
N ASN A 69 -11.94 -18.68 22.79
CA ASN A 69 -10.79 -18.85 23.67
C ASN A 69 -9.53 -19.21 22.86
N ILE A 70 -8.90 -18.21 22.26
CA ILE A 70 -7.67 -18.33 21.47
C ILE A 70 -6.78 -17.11 21.71
N THR A 71 -5.46 -17.29 21.62
CA THR A 71 -4.51 -16.17 21.64
C THR A 71 -4.44 -15.49 20.25
N ILE A 72 -3.97 -14.24 20.22
CA ILE A 72 -3.77 -13.52 18.94
C ILE A 72 -2.77 -14.26 18.05
N ASP A 73 -1.72 -14.86 18.63
CA ASP A 73 -0.70 -15.60 17.87
C ASP A 73 -1.25 -16.88 17.24
N GLU A 74 -2.07 -17.63 17.98
CA GLU A 74 -2.76 -18.82 17.46
C GLU A 74 -3.76 -18.44 16.35
N PHE A 75 -4.50 -17.34 16.54
CA PHE A 75 -5.40 -16.81 15.52
C PHE A 75 -4.64 -16.42 14.25
N GLN A 76 -3.51 -15.72 14.38
CA GLN A 76 -2.64 -15.37 13.26
C GLN A 76 -2.11 -16.61 12.53
N LYS A 77 -1.71 -17.65 13.28
CA LYS A 77 -1.23 -18.91 12.72
C LYS A 77 -2.32 -19.61 11.90
N GLU A 78 -3.51 -19.78 12.46
CA GLU A 78 -4.66 -20.39 11.75
C GLU A 78 -5.01 -19.60 10.48
N ARG A 79 -5.05 -18.27 10.58
CA ARG A 79 -5.31 -17.39 9.44
C ARG A 79 -4.24 -17.55 8.36
N TYR A 80 -2.97 -17.60 8.73
CA TYR A 80 -1.87 -17.86 7.80
C TYR A 80 -2.04 -19.20 7.08
N GLU A 81 -2.27 -20.29 7.79
CA GLU A 81 -2.42 -21.64 7.21
C GLU A 81 -3.58 -21.73 6.22
N MET A 82 -4.67 -21.00 6.48
CA MET A 82 -5.78 -20.88 5.55
C MET A 82 -5.44 -20.04 4.32
N ASN A 83 -4.81 -18.88 4.54
CA ASN A 83 -4.48 -17.93 3.50
C ASN A 83 -3.50 -18.51 2.47
N VAL A 84 -2.49 -19.25 2.93
CA VAL A 84 -1.50 -19.91 2.07
C VAL A 84 -2.15 -20.82 1.03
N LYS A 85 -3.27 -21.46 1.36
CA LYS A 85 -4.03 -22.32 0.43
C LYS A 85 -4.80 -21.53 -0.63
N LYS A 86 -5.10 -20.25 -0.37
CA LYS A 86 -5.86 -19.37 -1.27
C LYS A 86 -4.96 -18.56 -2.20
N TYR A 87 -3.76 -18.19 -1.76
CA TYR A 87 -2.84 -17.35 -2.54
C TYR A 87 -2.61 -17.81 -3.98
N PRO A 88 -2.53 -19.13 -4.31
CA PRO A 88 -2.36 -19.56 -5.69
C PRO A 88 -3.50 -19.17 -6.64
N PHE A 89 -4.68 -18.83 -6.11
CA PHE A 89 -5.87 -18.46 -6.88
C PHE A 89 -6.14 -16.96 -6.89
N VAL A 90 -5.32 -16.16 -6.17
CA VAL A 90 -5.47 -14.70 -6.13
C VAL A 90 -5.05 -14.13 -7.48
N LYS A 91 -5.96 -13.38 -8.10
CA LYS A 91 -5.68 -12.63 -9.32
C LYS A 91 -5.03 -11.31 -8.98
N LEU A 92 -4.14 -10.85 -9.86
CA LEU A 92 -3.61 -9.50 -9.78
C LEU A 92 -4.74 -8.49 -9.98
N MET A 93 -4.65 -7.36 -9.27
CA MET A 93 -5.54 -6.23 -9.50
C MET A 93 -5.38 -5.72 -10.94
N PRO A 94 -6.47 -5.31 -11.62
CA PRO A 94 -6.40 -4.75 -12.96
C PRO A 94 -5.38 -3.60 -13.04
N GLY A 95 -4.53 -3.61 -14.06
CA GLY A 95 -3.50 -2.60 -14.30
C GLY A 95 -2.16 -2.82 -13.61
N VAL A 96 -2.04 -3.72 -12.61
CA VAL A 96 -0.77 -3.97 -11.90
C VAL A 96 0.36 -4.34 -12.86
N MET A 97 0.13 -5.31 -13.75
CA MET A 97 1.17 -5.77 -14.68
C MET A 97 1.58 -4.65 -15.65
N ARG A 98 0.62 -3.89 -16.18
CA ARG A 98 0.87 -2.74 -17.06
C ARG A 98 1.73 -1.70 -16.35
N LEU A 99 1.35 -1.31 -15.14
CA LEU A 99 2.06 -0.32 -14.34
C LEU A 99 3.48 -0.77 -13.98
N VAL A 100 3.65 -1.94 -13.37
CA VAL A 100 4.96 -2.42 -12.91
C VAL A 100 5.92 -2.62 -14.10
N THR A 101 5.43 -3.18 -15.20
CA THR A 101 6.25 -3.36 -16.42
C THR A 101 6.67 -2.01 -17.00
N HIS A 102 5.76 -1.04 -17.04
CA HIS A 102 6.03 0.33 -17.50
C HIS A 102 7.10 1.01 -16.64
N LEU A 103 6.93 1.00 -15.32
CA LEU A 103 7.90 1.57 -14.38
C LEU A 103 9.27 0.90 -14.51
N LYS A 104 9.32 -0.44 -14.65
CA LYS A 104 10.57 -1.17 -14.86
C LYS A 104 11.25 -0.79 -16.17
N LYS A 105 10.50 -0.70 -17.27
CA LYS A 105 11.00 -0.26 -18.59
C LYS A 105 11.66 1.12 -18.51
N HIS A 106 11.06 2.03 -17.74
CA HIS A 106 11.57 3.38 -17.56
C HIS A 106 12.59 3.54 -16.42
N ARG A 107 13.02 2.43 -15.80
CA ARG A 107 13.99 2.40 -14.70
C ARG A 107 13.58 3.24 -13.49
N ILE A 108 12.28 3.32 -13.22
CA ILE A 108 11.74 3.92 -12.00
C ILE A 108 11.91 2.90 -10.88
N PRO A 109 12.67 3.19 -9.80
CA PRO A 109 12.86 2.20 -8.74
C PRO A 109 11.57 1.99 -7.94
N MET A 110 11.32 0.74 -7.57
CA MET A 110 10.07 0.31 -6.95
C MET A 110 10.32 -0.55 -5.72
N ALA A 111 9.53 -0.33 -4.67
CA ALA A 111 9.50 -1.20 -3.50
C ALA A 111 8.10 -1.72 -3.21
N ILE A 112 8.03 -2.81 -2.46
CA ILE A 112 6.82 -3.24 -1.76
C ILE A 112 6.99 -2.93 -0.28
N ALA A 113 5.93 -2.43 0.34
CA ALA A 113 5.86 -2.18 1.77
C ALA A 113 4.56 -2.77 2.33
N SER A 114 4.65 -3.95 2.94
CA SER A 114 3.48 -4.64 3.50
C SER A 114 3.60 -4.87 5.01
N SER A 115 2.51 -4.66 5.75
CA SER A 115 2.44 -4.98 7.19
C SER A 115 2.49 -6.49 7.46
N SER A 116 2.36 -7.32 6.42
CA SER A 116 2.51 -8.77 6.53
C SER A 116 3.96 -9.20 6.81
N PHE A 117 4.12 -10.29 7.56
CA PHE A 117 5.44 -10.89 7.79
C PHE A 117 6.04 -11.47 6.51
N ARG A 118 7.37 -11.51 6.43
CA ARG A 118 8.12 -12.00 5.26
C ARG A 118 7.68 -13.39 4.79
N ARG A 119 7.40 -14.32 5.71
CA ARG A 119 6.86 -15.66 5.38
C ARG A 119 5.53 -15.59 4.59
N SER A 120 4.65 -14.67 4.96
CA SER A 120 3.36 -14.45 4.31
C SER A 120 3.55 -13.84 2.93
N ILE A 121 4.48 -12.90 2.79
CA ILE A 121 4.81 -12.30 1.50
C ILE A 121 5.39 -13.34 0.55
N ILE A 122 6.32 -14.20 0.98
CA ILE A 122 6.84 -15.29 0.15
C ILE A 122 5.71 -16.18 -0.38
N ALA A 123 4.73 -16.51 0.48
CA ALA A 123 3.57 -17.32 0.07
C ALA A 123 2.64 -16.56 -0.90
N LYS A 124 2.29 -15.30 -0.61
CA LYS A 124 1.42 -14.43 -1.44
C LYS A 124 1.98 -14.23 -2.85
N THR A 125 3.30 -14.09 -2.94
CA THR A 125 3.99 -13.74 -4.19
C THR A 125 4.40 -14.97 -5.01
N SER A 126 4.23 -16.17 -4.46
CA SER A 126 4.78 -17.43 -5.00
C SER A 126 4.32 -17.78 -6.42
N VAL A 127 3.13 -17.34 -6.84
CA VAL A 127 2.56 -17.60 -8.18
C VAL A 127 2.83 -16.49 -9.20
N ASN A 128 3.28 -15.32 -8.74
CA ASN A 128 3.55 -14.15 -9.59
C ASN A 128 5.04 -13.75 -9.51
N ARG A 129 5.95 -14.72 -9.38
CA ARG A 129 7.37 -14.46 -9.08
C ARG A 129 8.04 -13.49 -10.06
N GLU A 130 7.73 -13.58 -11.35
CA GLU A 130 8.30 -12.69 -12.36
C GLU A 130 7.86 -11.23 -12.17
N LEU A 131 6.61 -10.99 -11.75
CA LEU A 131 6.16 -9.66 -11.34
C LEU A 131 6.97 -9.16 -10.15
N PHE A 132 7.10 -9.99 -9.10
CA PHE A 132 7.77 -9.59 -7.86
C PHE A 132 9.28 -9.39 -8.01
N LYS A 133 9.93 -10.03 -8.99
CA LYS A 133 11.33 -9.78 -9.36
C LYS A 133 11.58 -8.41 -9.99
N MET A 134 10.54 -7.72 -10.45
CA MET A 134 10.71 -6.37 -11.01
C MET A 134 10.92 -5.29 -9.94
N PHE A 135 10.49 -5.56 -8.70
CA PHE A 135 10.71 -4.68 -7.55
C PHE A 135 12.16 -4.77 -7.06
N ASP A 136 12.71 -3.65 -6.66
CA ASP A 136 14.09 -3.54 -6.18
C ASP A 136 14.20 -3.91 -4.70
N ASN A 137 13.11 -3.77 -3.94
CA ASN A 137 13.04 -4.18 -2.55
C ASN A 137 11.63 -4.62 -2.11
N VAL A 138 11.57 -5.44 -1.07
CA VAL A 138 10.35 -5.81 -0.36
C VAL A 138 10.60 -5.64 1.14
N THR A 139 9.92 -4.66 1.76
CA THR A 139 9.91 -4.43 3.21
C THR A 139 8.66 -5.04 3.82
N CYS A 140 8.84 -5.87 4.84
CA CYS A 140 7.81 -6.63 5.53
C CYS A 140 7.58 -6.09 6.94
N GLY A 141 6.41 -6.38 7.52
CA GLY A 141 6.01 -5.85 8.82
C GLY A 141 6.89 -6.33 9.98
N ASP A 142 7.51 -7.51 9.85
CA ASP A 142 8.49 -8.06 10.81
C ASP A 142 9.87 -7.39 10.76
N GLU A 143 10.05 -6.38 9.90
CA GLU A 143 11.32 -5.66 9.71
C GLU A 143 11.28 -4.23 10.26
N VAL A 144 10.14 -3.79 10.77
CA VAL A 144 9.94 -2.43 11.30
C VAL A 144 9.39 -2.46 12.72
N LYS A 145 9.64 -1.38 13.46
CA LYS A 145 9.22 -1.26 14.86
C LYS A 145 7.72 -1.05 15.00
N ASN A 146 7.14 -0.19 14.16
CA ASN A 146 5.73 0.16 14.21
C ASN A 146 5.08 -0.10 12.85
N LEU A 147 3.91 -0.72 12.84
CA LEU A 147 3.12 -0.96 11.63
C LEU A 147 2.26 0.27 11.28
N LYS A 148 1.61 0.23 10.11
CA LYS A 148 0.66 1.26 9.67
C LYS A 148 -0.41 1.49 10.76
N PRO A 149 -0.74 2.74 11.13
CA PRO A 149 -0.50 3.99 10.40
C PRO A 149 0.84 4.68 10.69
N ALA A 150 1.77 4.05 11.40
CA ALA A 150 3.12 4.60 11.57
C ALA A 150 3.88 4.61 10.22
N PRO A 151 4.77 5.60 10.00
CA PRO A 151 5.46 5.77 8.72
C PRO A 151 6.62 4.79 8.49
N ASP A 152 7.01 4.01 9.52
CA ASP A 152 8.24 3.21 9.56
C ASP A 152 8.39 2.31 8.32
N LEU A 153 7.32 1.65 7.90
CA LEU A 153 7.33 0.73 6.75
C LEU A 153 7.67 1.43 5.43
N PHE A 154 7.08 2.60 5.18
CA PHE A 154 7.35 3.38 3.98
C PHE A 154 8.73 4.04 4.03
N LEU A 155 9.16 4.51 5.20
CA LEU A 155 10.49 5.08 5.37
C LEU A 155 11.59 4.04 5.15
N ALA A 156 11.40 2.82 5.65
CA ALA A 156 12.33 1.70 5.43
C ALA A 156 12.34 1.27 3.96
N ALA A 157 11.18 1.16 3.31
CA ALA A 157 11.10 0.85 1.88
C ALA A 157 11.79 1.92 1.01
N ARG A 158 11.60 3.19 1.34
CA ARG A 158 12.28 4.34 0.70
C ARG A 158 13.79 4.27 0.87
N GLU A 159 14.28 3.96 2.06
CA GLU A 159 15.72 3.82 2.33
C GLU A 159 16.34 2.70 1.47
N ALA A 160 15.66 1.55 1.39
CA ALA A 160 16.13 0.39 0.63
C ALA A 160 16.23 0.62 -0.89
N ILE A 161 15.51 1.60 -1.43
CA ILE A 161 15.54 1.94 -2.87
C ILE A 161 16.35 3.21 -3.17
N GLY A 162 17.28 3.58 -2.27
CA GLY A 162 18.23 4.68 -2.52
C GLY A 162 17.92 5.98 -1.78
N ASN A 163 16.97 5.95 -0.84
CA ASN A 163 16.73 7.04 0.12
C ASN A 163 16.39 8.42 -0.53
N PRO A 164 15.54 8.49 -1.57
CA PRO A 164 15.17 9.76 -2.20
C PRO A 164 14.42 10.69 -1.22
N PRO A 165 14.34 12.01 -1.47
CA PRO A 165 13.44 12.90 -0.72
C PRO A 165 12.02 12.34 -0.66
N THR A 166 11.36 12.42 0.51
CA THR A 166 10.03 11.78 0.73
C THR A 166 8.97 12.31 -0.24
N ASN A 167 9.07 13.58 -0.61
CA ASN A 167 8.16 14.22 -1.55
C ASN A 167 8.34 13.74 -3.01
N GLN A 168 9.41 13.01 -3.33
CA GLN A 168 9.59 12.33 -4.62
C GLN A 168 9.10 10.88 -4.62
N CYS A 169 8.51 10.41 -3.52
CA CYS A 169 7.94 9.07 -3.39
C CYS A 169 6.42 9.10 -3.62
N LEU A 170 5.93 8.16 -4.42
CA LEU A 170 4.51 7.92 -4.65
C LEU A 170 4.11 6.56 -4.11
N VAL A 171 3.14 6.53 -3.22
CA VAL A 171 2.60 5.30 -2.64
C VAL A 171 1.29 4.94 -3.35
N PHE A 172 1.13 3.68 -3.71
CA PHE A 172 -0.14 3.06 -4.10
C PHE A 172 -0.62 2.22 -2.91
N GLU A 173 -1.78 2.59 -2.37
CA GLU A 173 -2.32 2.02 -1.14
C GLU A 173 -3.80 1.71 -1.31
N ASP A 174 -4.30 0.66 -0.68
CA ASP A 174 -5.72 0.29 -0.68
C ASP A 174 -6.38 0.52 0.68
N SER A 175 -5.60 0.69 1.75
CA SER A 175 -6.08 0.77 3.12
C SER A 175 -5.99 2.19 3.72
N ILE A 176 -6.95 2.56 4.57
CA ILE A 176 -6.89 3.84 5.30
C ILE A 176 -5.68 3.96 6.23
N PRO A 177 -5.29 2.93 7.03
CA PRO A 177 -4.05 2.98 7.81
C PRO A 177 -2.82 3.21 6.93
N GLY A 178 -2.80 2.58 5.74
CA GLY A 178 -1.76 2.76 4.76
C GLY A 178 -1.67 4.16 4.19
N VAL A 179 -2.80 4.75 3.78
CA VAL A 179 -2.85 6.15 3.36
C VAL A 179 -2.31 7.06 4.46
N LYS A 180 -2.76 6.88 5.71
CA LYS A 180 -2.26 7.65 6.86
C LYS A 180 -0.76 7.48 7.05
N ALA A 181 -0.23 6.26 6.96
CA ALA A 181 1.20 5.99 7.06
C ALA A 181 2.01 6.70 5.96
N ALA A 182 1.53 6.71 4.72
CA ALA A 182 2.17 7.42 3.63
C ALA A 182 2.18 8.94 3.86
N LYS A 183 1.06 9.51 4.34
CA LYS A 183 1.00 10.93 4.73
C LYS A 183 1.92 11.26 5.90
N ASN A 184 1.97 10.40 6.93
CA ASN A 184 2.89 10.53 8.06
C ASN A 184 4.36 10.46 7.64
N ALA A 185 4.67 9.74 6.55
CA ALA A 185 5.99 9.70 5.93
C ALA A 185 6.29 10.91 5.02
N ASN A 186 5.38 11.88 4.91
CA ASN A 186 5.45 13.02 3.98
C ASN A 186 5.62 12.60 2.50
N MET A 187 4.92 11.55 2.09
CA MET A 187 4.88 11.05 0.72
C MET A 187 3.56 11.42 0.02
N LYS A 188 3.58 11.39 -1.31
CA LYS A 188 2.36 11.40 -2.12
C LYS A 188 1.72 10.01 -2.07
N VAL A 189 0.39 9.95 -2.05
CA VAL A 189 -0.32 8.67 -2.02
C VAL A 189 -1.56 8.67 -2.90
N ILE A 190 -1.66 7.63 -3.72
CA ILE A 190 -2.82 7.28 -4.51
C ILE A 190 -3.53 6.15 -3.78
N TRP A 191 -4.79 6.39 -3.44
CA TRP A 191 -5.63 5.40 -2.80
C TRP A 191 -6.41 4.61 -3.86
N VAL A 192 -6.27 3.30 -3.83
CA VAL A 192 -6.90 2.31 -4.71
C VAL A 192 -7.79 1.37 -3.87
N PRO A 193 -8.90 1.88 -3.32
CA PRO A 193 -9.71 1.12 -2.38
C PRO A 193 -10.55 0.04 -3.04
N ASP A 194 -10.90 -0.97 -2.25
CA ASP A 194 -12.11 -1.75 -2.51
C ASP A 194 -13.34 -0.82 -2.47
N PRO A 195 -14.30 -0.94 -3.40
CA PRO A 195 -15.48 -0.07 -3.45
C PRO A 195 -16.25 0.02 -2.12
N MET A 196 -16.34 -1.08 -1.36
CA MET A 196 -17.03 -1.07 -0.06
C MET A 196 -16.28 -0.22 0.97
N VAL A 197 -14.94 -0.22 0.94
CA VAL A 197 -14.13 0.63 1.81
C VAL A 197 -14.26 2.09 1.40
N ALA A 198 -14.32 2.38 0.10
CA ALA A 198 -14.54 3.73 -0.40
C ALA A 198 -15.89 4.33 0.06
N GLU A 199 -16.96 3.53 0.06
CA GLU A 199 -18.28 3.94 0.56
C GLU A 199 -18.27 4.32 2.05
N LEU A 200 -17.41 3.68 2.85
CA LEU A 200 -17.26 3.96 4.27
C LEU A 200 -16.40 5.19 4.57
N TYR A 201 -15.48 5.56 3.65
CA TYR A 201 -14.55 6.70 3.82
C TYR A 201 -14.58 7.70 2.64
N PRO A 202 -15.75 8.26 2.28
CA PRO A 202 -15.90 9.09 1.08
C PRO A 202 -15.18 10.44 1.16
N TYR A 203 -14.90 10.95 2.37
CA TYR A 203 -14.42 12.33 2.55
C TYR A 203 -13.19 12.50 3.46
N ASN A 204 -12.64 11.43 4.06
CA ASN A 204 -11.62 11.55 5.13
C ASN A 204 -10.44 10.57 4.99
N ASN A 205 -10.04 10.26 3.76
CA ASN A 205 -8.91 9.37 3.50
C ASN A 205 -7.55 10.10 3.42
N SER A 206 -7.51 11.42 3.23
CA SER A 206 -6.28 12.23 3.09
C SER A 206 -5.38 11.86 1.90
N ALA A 207 -5.88 11.08 0.94
CA ALA A 207 -5.13 10.69 -0.25
C ALA A 207 -4.94 11.89 -1.21
N ASP A 208 -3.85 11.87 -1.99
CA ASP A 208 -3.61 12.88 -3.03
C ASP A 208 -4.45 12.61 -4.29
N GLU A 209 -4.76 11.35 -4.58
CA GLU A 209 -5.70 10.93 -5.63
C GLU A 209 -6.41 9.63 -5.22
N ILE A 210 -7.63 9.43 -5.72
CA ILE A 210 -8.39 8.18 -5.53
C ILE A 210 -8.71 7.62 -6.92
N ILE A 211 -8.34 6.37 -7.16
CA ILE A 211 -8.68 5.62 -8.38
C ILE A 211 -9.25 4.26 -8.00
N PHE A 212 -10.16 3.69 -8.78
CA PHE A 212 -10.75 2.37 -8.48
C PHE A 212 -10.09 1.22 -9.23
N SER A 213 -9.11 1.55 -10.08
CA SER A 213 -8.32 0.60 -10.84
C SER A 213 -6.97 1.23 -11.18
N LEU A 214 -5.89 0.45 -11.17
CA LEU A 214 -4.61 0.94 -11.69
C LEU A 214 -4.63 1.16 -13.21
N ASN A 215 -5.70 0.73 -13.89
CA ASN A 215 -5.92 1.12 -15.28
C ASN A 215 -6.20 2.63 -15.43
N ASP A 216 -6.71 3.27 -14.39
CA ASP A 216 -7.09 4.69 -14.41
C ASP A 216 -5.94 5.62 -13.99
N PHE A 217 -4.82 5.05 -13.54
CA PHE A 217 -3.65 5.82 -13.17
C PHE A 217 -3.06 6.55 -14.38
N ASP A 218 -2.88 7.86 -14.25
CA ASP A 218 -2.18 8.69 -15.24
C ASP A 218 -0.79 9.06 -14.70
N PRO A 219 0.29 8.42 -15.20
CA PRO A 219 1.65 8.71 -14.74
C PRO A 219 2.08 10.16 -14.96
N THR A 220 1.50 10.86 -15.94
CA THR A 220 1.94 12.22 -16.30
C THR A 220 1.57 13.25 -15.25
N LYS A 221 0.51 13.02 -14.46
CA LYS A 221 0.12 13.87 -13.31
C LYS A 221 1.22 13.95 -12.24
N TYR A 222 2.10 12.96 -12.20
CA TYR A 222 3.17 12.82 -11.22
C TYR A 222 4.57 13.02 -11.83
N GLY A 223 4.64 13.47 -13.08
CA GLY A 223 5.89 13.68 -13.81
C GLY A 223 6.58 12.38 -14.24
N LEU A 224 5.88 11.23 -14.18
CA LEU A 224 6.37 9.96 -14.69
C LEU A 224 6.14 9.88 -16.22
N PRO A 225 6.93 9.07 -16.95
CA PRO A 225 6.75 8.88 -18.38
C PRO A 225 5.33 8.39 -18.71
N PRO A 226 4.69 8.90 -19.79
CA PRO A 226 3.36 8.44 -20.21
C PRO A 226 3.41 6.95 -20.57
N PHE A 227 2.29 6.23 -20.38
CA PHE A 227 2.16 4.89 -20.94
C PHE A 227 2.35 4.93 -22.46
N ASP A 228 2.92 3.86 -23.03
CA ASP A 228 2.96 3.71 -24.48
C ASP A 228 1.51 3.74 -25.00
N GLU A 229 1.27 4.43 -26.13
CA GLU A 229 -0.03 4.32 -26.81
C GLU A 229 -0.28 2.84 -27.10
N GLU A 230 -1.43 2.31 -26.66
CA GLU A 230 -1.85 0.98 -27.08
C GLU A 230 -1.91 1.02 -28.59
N SER A 231 -1.01 0.29 -29.25
CA SER A 231 -1.07 0.09 -30.68
C SER A 231 -2.47 -0.44 -30.95
N SER A 232 -3.30 0.40 -31.56
CA SER A 232 -4.63 0.03 -32.00
C SER A 232 -4.41 -1.12 -32.96
N SER A 233 -4.66 -2.34 -32.51
CA SER A 233 -4.60 -3.50 -33.38
C SER A 233 -5.78 -3.34 -34.33
N ALA A 234 -5.44 -2.93 -35.56
CA ALA A 234 -6.32 -3.01 -36.72
C ALA A 234 -6.59 -4.48 -37.09
#